data_AF-A0A6N7H752-F1
#
_entry.id   AF-A0A6N7H752-F1
#
_cell.length_a   1.000
_cell.length_b   1.000
_cell.length_c   1.000
_cell.angle_alpha   90.00
_cell.angle_beta   90.00
_cell.angle_gamma   90.00
#
_symmetry.space_group_name_H-M   'P 1'
#
loop_
_entity.id
_entity.type
_entity.pdbx_description
1 polymer ?
#
loop_
_entity_poly.entity_id
_entity_poly.type
_entity_poly.pdbx_seq_one_letter_code
_entity_poly.pdbx_strand_id
1 'polypeptide(L)'
;MRTLTRLVAMSLALLGFAAPPASAATAPVSTATTTAATTVKVLQLNICHSGVAGCYAGAEPVMAKAVSVISSTTPQVLSVNEACSGDVARLRAAMGDAQAAFVAAQRRDGSPVLCTNGQQYGNIIMVVAALAGGPAVTGRYTAQDDSNEMRVWACIPAGGLSACTTHLSARSGTTALAQCRELMTRAVGYAANGPVVVSGDMNLRYQGSPNVQDCNRSGFYRKGDGSVQHVFATTSLTFVSGRSISMSGTTDHPAWLVTTTMG
;
A
#
# COMPACT_ATOMS: atom_id res chain seq x y z
N MET A 1 -38.12 80.33 -23.81
CA MET A 1 -37.02 80.64 -22.86
C MET A 1 -35.81 79.87 -23.37
N ARG A 2 -34.88 80.52 -24.11
CA ARG A 2 -33.59 81.04 -23.60
C ARG A 2 -32.87 79.95 -22.79
N THR A 3 -31.74 79.37 -23.22
CA THR A 3 -30.48 80.07 -23.55
C THR A 3 -29.53 79.20 -24.40
N LEU A 4 -28.84 79.86 -25.34
CA LEU A 4 -27.62 79.40 -26.02
C LEU A 4 -26.44 79.35 -25.03
N THR A 5 -25.53 78.39 -25.21
CA THR A 5 -24.10 78.60 -24.91
C THR A 5 -23.22 77.87 -25.94
N ARG A 6 -22.40 78.64 -26.65
CA ARG A 6 -21.30 78.19 -27.54
C ARG A 6 -20.09 77.77 -26.71
N LEU A 7 -19.28 76.82 -27.18
CA LEU A 7 -17.81 76.75 -27.00
C LEU A 7 -17.23 75.74 -28.03
N VAL A 8 -16.62 76.24 -29.11
CA VAL A 8 -15.17 76.37 -29.35
C VAL A 8 -14.47 75.03 -29.54
N ALA A 9 -14.15 74.74 -30.80
CA ALA A 9 -13.23 73.70 -31.23
C ALA A 9 -11.79 74.10 -30.90
N MET A 10 -11.00 73.16 -30.39
CA MET A 10 -9.55 73.32 -30.27
C MET A 10 -8.89 72.03 -30.72
N SER A 11 -8.36 72.06 -31.94
CA SER A 11 -7.56 71.01 -32.56
C SER A 11 -6.21 70.94 -31.86
N LEU A 12 -5.88 69.76 -31.29
CA LEU A 12 -4.56 69.46 -30.75
C LEU A 12 -3.84 68.52 -31.73
N ALA A 13 -2.86 69.06 -32.44
CA ALA A 13 -1.91 68.28 -33.23
C ALA A 13 -0.95 67.56 -32.28
N LEU A 14 -1.04 66.23 -32.19
CA LEU A 14 -0.01 65.42 -31.56
C LEU A 14 1.04 64.99 -32.60
N LEU A 15 2.26 65.48 -32.37
CA LEU A 15 3.49 65.08 -33.04
C LEU A 15 3.75 63.59 -32.81
N GLY A 16 3.93 62.86 -33.91
CA GLY A 16 4.38 61.47 -33.89
C GLY A 16 5.85 61.36 -33.48
N PHE A 17 6.10 60.71 -32.35
CA PHE A 17 7.41 60.15 -32.03
C PHE A 17 7.42 58.68 -32.46
N ALA A 18 8.19 58.37 -33.50
CA ALA A 18 8.49 57.00 -33.88
C ALA A 18 9.47 56.40 -32.86
N ALA A 19 8.99 55.47 -32.03
CA ALA A 19 9.83 54.66 -31.17
C ALA A 19 10.57 53.59 -31.99
N PRO A 20 11.87 53.33 -31.73
CA PRO A 20 12.58 52.22 -32.37
C PRO A 20 11.96 50.87 -31.94
N PRO A 21 11.97 49.84 -32.81
CA PRO A 21 11.47 48.52 -32.45
C PRO A 21 12.33 47.94 -31.33
N ALA A 22 11.72 47.74 -30.16
CA ALA A 22 12.31 46.94 -29.11
C ALA A 22 12.35 45.49 -29.59
N SER A 23 13.56 44.97 -29.83
CA SER A 23 13.79 43.54 -29.99
C SER A 23 13.32 42.84 -28.72
N ALA A 24 12.13 42.23 -28.78
CA ALA A 24 11.66 41.32 -27.76
C ALA A 24 12.60 40.10 -27.75
N ALA A 25 13.54 40.10 -26.81
CA ALA A 25 14.27 38.89 -26.47
C ALA A 25 13.25 37.87 -25.95
N THR A 26 12.90 36.90 -26.80
CA THR A 26 12.18 35.70 -26.39
C THR A 26 13.04 34.99 -25.35
N ALA A 27 12.64 35.13 -24.08
CA ALA A 27 13.18 34.32 -23.01
C ALA A 27 12.95 32.85 -23.36
N PRO A 28 13.95 31.96 -23.20
CA PRO A 28 13.74 30.54 -23.42
C PRO A 28 12.69 30.07 -22.40
N VAL A 29 11.58 29.55 -22.91
CA VAL A 29 10.61 28.83 -22.10
C VAL A 29 11.32 27.58 -21.59
N SER A 30 11.76 27.61 -20.34
CA SER A 30 12.18 26.40 -19.64
C SER A 30 10.99 25.48 -19.55
N THR A 31 10.93 24.50 -20.45
CA THR A 31 10.06 23.33 -20.29
C THR A 31 10.52 22.62 -19.01
N ALA A 32 9.82 22.87 -17.90
CA ALA A 32 9.98 22.10 -16.69
C ALA A 32 9.71 20.63 -17.06
N THR A 33 10.75 19.80 -16.99
CA THR A 33 10.63 18.36 -17.19
C THR A 33 9.80 17.82 -16.03
N THR A 34 8.50 17.63 -16.23
CA THR A 34 7.65 16.96 -15.25
C THR A 34 8.12 15.52 -15.14
N THR A 35 8.83 15.18 -14.06
CA THR A 35 9.17 13.79 -13.76
C THR A 35 7.87 12.98 -13.75
N ALA A 36 7.78 11.95 -14.58
CA ALA A 36 6.59 11.12 -14.64
C ALA A 36 6.37 10.44 -13.28
N ALA A 37 5.12 10.46 -12.79
CA ALA A 37 4.76 9.84 -11.53
C ALA A 37 5.07 8.33 -11.56
N THR A 38 5.72 7.83 -10.52
CA THR A 38 6.08 6.42 -10.40
C THR A 38 4.86 5.61 -9.97
N THR A 39 4.49 4.59 -10.73
CA THR A 39 3.39 3.69 -10.36
C THR A 39 3.83 2.71 -9.29
N VAL A 40 3.03 2.56 -8.23
CA VAL A 40 3.24 1.58 -7.15
C VAL A 40 1.99 0.71 -7.03
N LYS A 41 2.14 -0.57 -7.34
CA LYS A 41 1.14 -1.63 -7.16
C LYS A 41 1.41 -2.39 -5.87
N VAL A 42 0.42 -2.43 -4.99
CA VAL A 42 0.41 -3.17 -3.73
C VAL A 42 -0.50 -4.38 -3.90
N LEU A 43 0.07 -5.59 -3.80
CA LEU A 43 -0.65 -6.85 -3.88
C LEU A 43 -0.73 -7.49 -2.50
N GLN A 44 -1.97 -7.75 -2.06
CA GLN A 44 -2.29 -8.47 -0.84
C GLN A 44 -2.83 -9.87 -1.19
N LEU A 45 -2.26 -10.89 -0.55
CA LEU A 45 -2.69 -12.27 -0.66
C LEU A 45 -2.88 -12.87 0.74
N ASN A 46 -3.96 -13.61 0.98
CA ASN A 46 -3.99 -14.67 1.99
C ASN A 46 -4.06 -16.01 1.24
N ILE A 47 -3.02 -16.85 1.38
CA ILE A 47 -2.85 -18.05 0.55
C ILE A 47 -3.23 -19.35 1.26
N CYS A 48 -3.69 -19.31 2.52
CA CYS A 48 -4.14 -20.50 3.26
C CYS A 48 -3.19 -21.72 3.14
N HIS A 49 -1.88 -21.49 3.10
CA HIS A 49 -0.90 -22.50 2.71
C HIS A 49 -0.43 -23.36 3.89
N SER A 50 -0.89 -23.04 5.11
CA SER A 50 -0.53 -23.76 6.34
C SER A 50 -0.84 -25.26 6.30
N GLY A 51 -1.84 -25.65 5.51
CA GLY A 51 -2.36 -27.02 5.47
C GLY A 51 -3.32 -27.37 6.61
N VAL A 52 -3.63 -26.41 7.50
CA VAL A 52 -4.47 -26.64 8.69
C VAL A 52 -5.89 -26.13 8.49
N ALA A 53 -6.06 -24.98 7.84
CA ALA A 53 -7.36 -24.37 7.64
C ALA A 53 -8.13 -25.05 6.50
N GLY A 54 -9.47 -25.02 6.60
CA GLY A 54 -10.36 -25.67 5.62
C GLY A 54 -10.31 -25.05 4.21
N CYS A 55 -9.72 -23.88 4.05
CA CYS A 55 -9.47 -23.22 2.77
C CYS A 55 -8.27 -23.80 2.00
N TYR A 56 -7.51 -24.73 2.59
CA TYR A 56 -6.34 -25.32 1.98
C TYR A 56 -6.72 -26.25 0.82
N ALA A 57 -6.43 -25.82 -0.41
CA ALA A 57 -6.67 -26.60 -1.63
C ALA A 57 -5.47 -27.48 -2.05
N GLY A 58 -4.45 -27.62 -1.20
CA GLY A 58 -3.18 -28.26 -1.53
C GLY A 58 -2.06 -27.26 -1.83
N ALA A 59 -0.83 -27.62 -1.47
CA ALA A 59 0.34 -26.74 -1.55
C ALA A 59 0.66 -26.25 -2.96
N GLU A 60 0.71 -27.17 -3.92
CA GLU A 60 1.11 -26.81 -5.29
C GLU A 60 0.06 -25.96 -6.02
N PRO A 61 -1.25 -26.29 -6.01
CA PRO A 61 -2.26 -25.44 -6.65
C PRO A 61 -2.25 -23.99 -6.17
N VAL A 62 -2.15 -23.77 -4.85
CA VAL A 62 -2.18 -22.42 -4.30
C VAL A 62 -0.93 -21.62 -4.63
N MET A 63 0.25 -22.25 -4.56
CA MET A 63 1.51 -21.61 -4.90
C MET A 63 1.62 -21.32 -6.41
N ALA A 64 1.20 -22.24 -7.27
CA ALA A 64 1.17 -22.01 -8.71
C ALA A 64 0.28 -20.82 -9.07
N LYS A 65 -0.90 -20.71 -8.42
CA LYS A 65 -1.81 -19.59 -8.63
C LYS A 65 -1.24 -18.27 -8.11
N ALA A 66 -0.66 -18.27 -6.90
CA ALA A 66 -0.03 -17.07 -6.33
C ALA A 66 1.10 -16.54 -7.24
N VAL A 67 1.98 -17.43 -7.73
CA VAL A 67 3.03 -17.08 -8.70
C VAL A 67 2.44 -16.47 -9.97
N SER A 68 1.41 -17.09 -10.54
CA SER A 68 0.74 -16.56 -11.75
C SER A 68 0.17 -15.15 -11.53
N VAL A 69 -0.45 -14.89 -10.38
CA VAL A 69 -0.99 -13.55 -10.05
C VAL A 69 0.15 -12.55 -9.85
N ILE A 70 1.22 -12.91 -9.16
CA ILE A 70 2.38 -12.03 -8.96
C ILE A 70 3.01 -11.66 -10.31
N SER A 71 3.32 -12.65 -11.15
CA SER A 71 3.95 -12.40 -12.45
C SER A 71 3.07 -11.61 -13.41
N SER A 72 1.75 -11.79 -13.39
CA SER A 72 0.82 -11.04 -14.26
C SER A 72 0.53 -9.62 -13.76
N THR A 73 0.67 -9.36 -12.47
CA THR A 73 0.39 -8.03 -11.88
C THR A 73 1.63 -7.18 -11.70
N THR A 74 2.82 -7.80 -11.62
CA THR A 74 4.12 -7.13 -11.42
C THR A 74 4.10 -6.11 -10.27
N PRO A 75 3.77 -6.55 -9.03
CA PRO A 75 3.62 -5.63 -7.91
C PRO A 75 4.97 -5.05 -7.46
N GLN A 76 4.93 -3.84 -6.91
CA GLN A 76 6.09 -3.21 -6.25
C GLN A 76 6.15 -3.58 -4.76
N VAL A 77 5.00 -3.90 -4.17
CA VAL A 77 4.87 -4.38 -2.80
C VAL A 77 3.99 -5.62 -2.79
N LEU A 78 4.47 -6.69 -2.17
CA LEU A 78 3.73 -7.95 -1.99
C LEU A 78 3.61 -8.26 -0.51
N SER A 79 2.39 -8.39 -0.02
CA SER A 79 2.06 -8.87 1.32
C SER A 79 1.33 -10.21 1.21
N VAL A 80 1.80 -11.22 1.92
CA VAL A 80 1.24 -12.57 1.90
C VAL A 80 1.01 -13.06 3.33
N ASN A 81 -0.22 -13.43 3.62
CA ASN A 81 -0.62 -14.06 4.88
C ASN A 81 -0.84 -15.56 4.70
N GLU A 82 -0.74 -16.28 5.82
CA GLU A 82 -0.89 -17.74 5.88
C GLU A 82 0.09 -18.50 4.98
N ALA A 83 1.33 -18.01 4.92
CA ALA A 83 2.40 -18.62 4.17
C ALA A 83 3.27 -19.52 5.05
N CYS A 84 3.98 -20.45 4.42
CA CYS A 84 5.07 -21.21 5.01
C CYS A 84 6.41 -20.53 4.69
N SER A 85 7.40 -20.66 5.58
CA SER A 85 8.68 -19.96 5.43
C SER A 85 9.42 -20.26 4.12
N GLY A 86 9.24 -21.46 3.55
CA GLY A 86 9.82 -21.87 2.27
C GLY A 86 9.18 -21.21 1.04
N ASP A 87 8.01 -20.57 1.18
CA ASP A 87 7.32 -19.91 0.06
C ASP A 87 8.07 -18.69 -0.44
N VAL A 88 8.85 -18.05 0.43
CA VAL A 88 9.60 -16.81 0.17
C VAL A 88 10.39 -16.91 -1.12
N ALA A 89 11.15 -17.99 -1.34
CA ALA A 89 12.02 -18.12 -2.51
C ALA A 89 11.21 -18.14 -3.82
N ARG A 90 10.13 -18.91 -3.86
CA ARG A 90 9.29 -19.08 -5.06
C ARG A 90 8.50 -17.79 -5.37
N LEU A 91 7.96 -17.13 -4.35
CA LEU A 91 7.23 -15.87 -4.53
C LEU A 91 8.16 -14.72 -4.92
N ARG A 92 9.37 -14.66 -4.34
CA ARG A 92 10.39 -13.67 -4.71
C ARG A 92 10.84 -13.85 -6.15
N ALA A 93 11.06 -15.08 -6.59
CA ALA A 93 11.39 -15.37 -7.99
C ALA A 93 10.30 -14.88 -8.97
N ALA A 94 9.03 -14.96 -8.59
CA ALA A 94 7.91 -14.45 -9.39
C ALA A 94 7.82 -12.91 -9.40
N MET A 95 8.21 -12.25 -8.31
CA MET A 95 8.20 -10.79 -8.16
C MET A 95 9.41 -10.12 -8.80
N GLY A 96 10.56 -10.79 -8.83
CA GLY A 96 11.84 -10.25 -9.30
C GLY A 96 12.73 -9.79 -8.15
N ASP A 97 13.64 -8.86 -8.44
CA ASP A 97 14.57 -8.36 -7.42
C ASP A 97 13.84 -7.55 -6.34
N ALA A 98 13.75 -8.14 -5.16
CA ALA A 98 13.02 -7.61 -4.03
C ALA A 98 13.73 -7.95 -2.71
N GLN A 99 13.66 -7.02 -1.75
CA GLN A 99 13.91 -7.33 -0.36
C GLN A 99 12.69 -8.06 0.20
N ALA A 100 12.91 -9.15 0.91
CA ALA A 100 11.86 -9.96 1.50
C ALA A 100 12.08 -10.13 3.01
N ALA A 101 10.99 -10.21 3.75
CA ALA A 101 11.00 -10.59 5.16
C ALA A 101 9.87 -11.59 5.43
N PHE A 102 10.19 -12.60 6.23
CA PHE A 102 9.22 -13.54 6.79
C PHE A 102 9.16 -13.33 8.30
N VAL A 103 7.95 -13.35 8.86
CA VAL A 103 7.73 -13.36 10.31
C VAL A 103 6.82 -14.51 10.66
N ALA A 104 7.32 -15.43 11.50
CA ALA A 104 6.54 -16.55 11.98
C ALA A 104 5.47 -16.07 12.98
N ALA A 105 4.25 -16.57 12.85
CA ALA A 105 3.31 -16.54 13.95
C ALA A 105 3.86 -17.39 15.09
N GLN A 106 3.54 -17.01 16.32
CA GLN A 106 4.13 -17.62 17.52
C GLN A 106 3.07 -18.35 18.32
N ARG A 107 3.47 -19.37 19.07
CA ARG A 107 2.69 -19.91 20.18
C ARG A 107 2.90 -19.05 21.41
N ARG A 108 2.12 -19.31 22.47
CA ARG A 108 2.23 -18.59 23.75
C ARG A 108 3.62 -18.71 24.39
N ASP A 109 4.27 -19.86 24.21
CA ASP A 109 5.64 -20.11 24.68
C ASP A 109 6.74 -19.45 23.80
N GLY A 110 6.35 -18.75 22.74
CA GLY A 110 7.26 -18.09 21.80
C GLY A 110 7.78 -19.00 20.68
N SER A 111 7.49 -20.30 20.70
CA SER A 111 7.84 -21.20 19.60
C SER A 111 7.05 -20.86 18.33
N PRO A 112 7.56 -21.14 17.12
CA PRO A 112 6.84 -20.83 15.90
C PRO A 112 5.65 -21.78 15.70
N VAL A 113 4.53 -21.24 15.22
CA VAL A 113 3.46 -22.05 14.62
C VAL A 113 4.01 -22.70 13.34
N LEU A 114 3.62 -23.94 13.08
CA LEU A 114 4.14 -24.72 11.96
C LEU A 114 3.05 -25.02 10.93
N CYS A 115 3.43 -24.98 9.66
CA CYS A 115 2.70 -25.62 8.58
C CYS A 115 2.74 -27.16 8.72
N THR A 116 1.84 -27.86 8.04
CA THR A 116 1.79 -29.34 8.05
C THR A 116 3.04 -30.01 7.49
N ASN A 117 3.83 -29.29 6.68
CA ASN A 117 5.13 -29.74 6.18
C ASN A 117 6.30 -29.46 7.14
N GLY A 118 6.04 -28.99 8.36
CA GLY A 118 7.03 -28.71 9.39
C GLY A 118 7.72 -27.34 9.29
N GLN A 119 7.45 -26.56 8.24
CA GLN A 119 7.99 -25.21 8.09
C GLN A 119 7.28 -24.21 9.01
N GLN A 120 7.89 -23.06 9.27
CA GLN A 120 7.25 -22.02 10.08
C GLN A 120 6.11 -21.39 9.29
N TYR A 121 4.98 -21.17 9.94
CA TYR A 121 3.80 -20.50 9.40
C TYR A 121 3.81 -19.02 9.78
N GLY A 122 3.42 -18.14 8.86
CA GLY A 122 3.37 -16.71 9.15
C GLY A 122 3.09 -15.81 7.96
N ASN A 123 3.69 -14.61 7.99
CA ASN A 123 3.48 -13.56 7.01
C ASN A 123 4.77 -13.27 6.22
N ILE A 124 4.62 -12.91 4.96
CA ILE A 124 5.69 -12.45 4.07
C ILE A 124 5.40 -11.02 3.64
N ILE A 125 6.41 -10.16 3.68
CA ILE A 125 6.40 -8.87 3.01
C ILE A 125 7.58 -8.81 2.04
N MET A 126 7.33 -8.31 0.83
CA MET A 126 8.37 -8.03 -0.14
C MET A 126 8.18 -6.65 -0.74
N VAL A 127 9.30 -5.97 -0.96
CA VAL A 127 9.37 -4.66 -1.62
C VAL A 127 10.45 -4.76 -2.68
N VAL A 128 10.17 -4.33 -3.91
CA VAL A 128 11.18 -4.30 -4.98
C VAL A 128 12.43 -3.54 -4.51
N ALA A 129 13.61 -4.03 -4.88
CA ALA A 129 14.87 -3.54 -4.32
C ALA A 129 15.08 -2.03 -4.50
N ALA A 130 14.58 -1.47 -5.61
CA ALA A 130 14.64 -0.03 -5.90
C ALA A 130 13.83 0.85 -4.93
N LEU A 131 12.88 0.29 -4.17
CA LEU A 131 12.06 1.02 -3.19
C LEU A 131 12.38 0.64 -1.74
N ALA A 132 12.97 -0.53 -1.52
CA ALA A 132 13.41 -0.98 -0.20
C ALA A 132 14.68 -0.23 0.24
N GLY A 133 14.88 -0.10 1.54
CA GLY A 133 16.08 0.56 2.07
C GLY A 133 16.63 -0.15 3.30
N GLY A 134 15.99 0.07 4.45
CA GLY A 134 16.47 -0.44 5.73
C GLY A 134 16.23 -1.93 5.95
N PRO A 135 16.90 -2.55 6.95
CA PRO A 135 16.63 -3.92 7.34
C PRO A 135 15.18 -4.09 7.80
N ALA A 136 14.61 -5.27 7.55
CA ALA A 136 13.26 -5.56 7.98
C ALA A 136 13.15 -5.56 9.51
N VAL A 137 12.02 -5.07 10.00
CA VAL A 137 11.66 -5.07 11.43
C VAL A 137 10.42 -5.93 11.61
N THR A 138 10.43 -6.79 12.62
CA THR A 138 9.32 -7.70 12.92
C THR A 138 8.89 -7.57 14.37
N GLY A 139 7.69 -8.04 14.68
CA GLY A 139 7.25 -8.06 16.06
C GLY A 139 5.96 -8.83 16.27
N ARG A 140 5.70 -9.09 17.55
CA ARG A 140 4.44 -9.62 18.07
C ARG A 140 3.58 -8.46 18.58
N TYR A 141 2.28 -8.53 18.37
CA TYR A 141 1.36 -7.54 18.95
C TYR A 141 1.25 -7.65 20.46
N THR A 142 1.00 -6.53 21.13
CA THR A 142 0.69 -6.51 22.56
C THR A 142 -0.66 -7.17 22.84
N ALA A 143 -1.69 -6.83 22.05
CA ALA A 143 -3.01 -7.46 22.16
C ALA A 143 -3.01 -8.81 21.42
N GLN A 144 -3.47 -9.86 22.09
CA GLN A 144 -3.55 -11.23 21.59
C GLN A 144 -4.88 -11.84 22.03
N ASP A 145 -5.42 -12.76 21.23
CA ASP A 145 -6.66 -13.46 21.60
C ASP A 145 -6.36 -14.68 22.48
N ASP A 146 -7.38 -15.49 22.75
CA ASP A 146 -7.27 -16.71 23.54
C ASP A 146 -6.71 -17.90 22.73
N SER A 147 -6.50 -17.75 21.42
CA SER A 147 -5.95 -18.81 20.58
C SER A 147 -4.48 -19.12 20.88
N ASN A 148 -4.00 -20.21 20.30
CA ASN A 148 -2.58 -20.59 20.36
C ASN A 148 -1.74 -19.93 19.25
N GLU A 149 -2.36 -19.16 18.34
CA GLU A 149 -1.66 -18.44 17.28
C GLU A 149 -1.56 -16.95 17.64
N MET A 150 -0.42 -16.56 18.18
CA MET A 150 -0.10 -15.17 18.48
C MET A 150 0.21 -14.42 17.19
N ARG A 151 -0.52 -13.33 16.97
CA ARG A 151 -0.45 -12.52 15.76
C ARG A 151 0.79 -11.62 15.76
N VAL A 152 1.35 -11.45 14.57
CA VAL A 152 2.63 -10.80 14.31
C VAL A 152 2.55 -9.84 13.13
N TRP A 153 3.56 -8.99 13.00
CA TRP A 153 3.71 -8.03 11.92
C TRP A 153 5.16 -7.98 11.45
N ALA A 154 5.36 -7.56 10.20
CA ALA A 154 6.68 -7.25 9.64
C ALA A 154 6.59 -5.97 8.82
N CYS A 155 7.67 -5.19 8.82
CA CYS A 155 7.82 -3.98 8.02
C CYS A 155 9.19 -3.95 7.35
N ILE A 156 9.26 -3.50 6.11
CA ILE A 156 10.48 -3.12 5.41
C ILE A 156 10.51 -1.58 5.35
N PRO A 157 11.46 -0.92 6.02
CA PRO A 157 11.61 0.53 5.96
C PRO A 157 12.00 1.05 4.56
N ALA A 158 11.59 2.27 4.27
CA ALA A 158 11.82 2.94 3.00
C ALA A 158 13.30 3.08 2.63
N GLY A 159 13.59 2.78 1.36
CA GLY A 159 14.56 3.55 0.56
C GLY A 159 13.82 4.61 -0.25
N GLY A 160 12.71 4.21 -0.88
CA GLY A 160 11.70 5.08 -1.47
C GLY A 160 10.29 4.89 -0.91
N LEU A 161 9.97 3.70 -0.35
CA LEU A 161 8.67 3.42 0.25
C LEU A 161 8.78 2.37 1.37
N SER A 162 8.15 2.62 2.52
CA SER A 162 8.04 1.62 3.58
C SER A 162 6.81 0.75 3.37
N ALA A 163 6.92 -0.54 3.66
CA ALA A 163 5.78 -1.47 3.55
C ALA A 163 5.67 -2.36 4.78
N CYS A 164 4.45 -2.55 5.28
CA CYS A 164 4.16 -3.45 6.39
C CYS A 164 3.13 -4.51 6.01
N THR A 165 3.28 -5.71 6.58
CA THR A 165 2.32 -6.82 6.50
C THR A 165 1.83 -7.26 7.86
N THR A 166 0.61 -7.78 7.92
CA THR A 166 0.09 -8.50 9.09
C THR A 166 -1.10 -9.42 8.75
N HIS A 167 -1.40 -10.33 9.68
CA HIS A 167 -2.64 -11.10 9.74
C HIS A 167 -3.18 -10.95 11.16
N LEU A 168 -4.36 -10.35 11.32
CA LEU A 168 -4.93 -10.01 12.63
C LEU A 168 -5.81 -11.12 13.19
N SER A 169 -6.22 -10.99 14.45
CA SER A 169 -7.09 -11.95 15.13
C SER A 169 -8.39 -12.19 14.37
N ALA A 170 -8.65 -13.44 13.97
CA ALA A 170 -9.94 -13.88 13.46
C ALA A 170 -10.97 -14.20 14.56
N ARG A 171 -10.52 -14.36 15.82
CA ARG A 171 -11.37 -14.81 16.94
C ARG A 171 -12.02 -13.66 17.70
N SER A 172 -11.42 -12.48 17.67
CA SER A 172 -11.89 -11.31 18.41
C SER A 172 -11.70 -10.05 17.59
N GLY A 173 -12.81 -9.47 17.12
CA GLY A 173 -12.78 -8.20 16.40
C GLY A 173 -12.19 -7.05 17.23
N THR A 174 -12.43 -7.03 18.55
CA THR A 174 -11.84 -6.04 19.45
C THR A 174 -10.31 -6.18 19.53
N THR A 175 -9.82 -7.42 19.60
CA THR A 175 -8.38 -7.70 19.56
C THR A 175 -7.79 -7.33 18.20
N ALA A 176 -8.44 -7.70 17.10
CA ALA A 176 -8.02 -7.31 15.76
C ALA A 176 -7.93 -5.79 15.61
N LEU A 177 -8.91 -5.03 16.12
CA LEU A 177 -8.88 -3.57 16.06
C LEU A 177 -7.72 -2.98 16.87
N ALA A 178 -7.43 -3.54 18.05
CA ALA A 178 -6.28 -3.13 18.85
C ALA A 178 -4.94 -3.38 18.12
N GLN A 179 -4.79 -4.57 17.51
CA GLN A 179 -3.62 -4.93 16.71
C GLN A 179 -3.49 -4.01 15.48
N CYS A 180 -4.58 -3.74 14.76
CA CYS A 180 -4.58 -2.84 13.62
C CYS A 180 -4.11 -1.42 14.04
N ARG A 181 -4.65 -0.89 15.14
CA ARG A 181 -4.25 0.42 15.68
C ARG A 181 -2.78 0.45 16.07
N GLU A 182 -2.28 -0.62 16.64
CA GLU A 182 -0.88 -0.78 17.03
C GLU A 182 0.06 -0.76 15.81
N LEU A 183 -0.28 -1.46 14.72
CA LEU A 183 0.50 -1.43 13.48
C LEU A 183 0.43 -0.06 12.80
N MET A 184 -0.77 0.54 12.74
CA MET A 184 -0.94 1.85 12.12
C MET A 184 -0.21 2.97 12.88
N THR A 185 -0.04 2.86 14.20
CA THR A 185 0.85 3.78 14.96
C THR A 185 2.30 3.69 14.49
N ARG A 186 2.81 2.48 14.19
CA ARG A 186 4.16 2.30 13.63
C ARG A 186 4.24 2.85 12.22
N ALA A 187 3.22 2.61 11.39
CA ALA A 187 3.13 3.13 10.03
C ALA A 187 3.19 4.66 10.00
N VAL A 188 2.54 5.35 10.94
CA VAL A 188 2.66 6.81 11.11
C VAL A 188 4.10 7.23 11.43
N GLY A 189 4.82 6.45 12.25
CA GLY A 189 6.26 6.69 12.51
C GLY A 189 7.11 6.58 11.24
N TYR A 190 6.88 5.56 10.41
CA TYR A 190 7.57 5.40 9.12
C TYR A 190 7.22 6.51 8.13
N ALA A 191 6.01 7.07 8.20
CA ALA A 191 5.55 8.13 7.29
C ALA A 191 6.33 9.43 7.42
N ALA A 192 7.08 9.62 8.52
CA ALA A 192 8.01 10.74 8.67
C ALA A 192 9.17 10.69 7.66
N ASN A 193 9.50 9.51 7.13
CA ASN A 193 10.66 9.30 6.23
C ASN A 193 10.25 9.03 4.78
N GLY A 194 8.96 9.06 4.45
CA GLY A 194 8.47 8.85 3.08
C GLY A 194 7.14 8.12 3.01
N PRO A 195 6.68 7.75 1.80
CA PRO A 195 5.46 7.00 1.59
C PRO A 195 5.44 5.67 2.34
N VAL A 196 4.26 5.31 2.87
CA VAL A 196 4.05 4.05 3.60
C VAL A 196 2.81 3.35 3.08
N VAL A 197 2.92 2.03 2.93
CA VAL A 197 1.77 1.15 2.74
C VAL A 197 1.72 0.08 3.83
N VAL A 198 0.52 -0.23 4.29
CA VAL A 198 0.23 -1.35 5.20
C VAL A 198 -0.77 -2.24 4.52
N SER A 199 -0.48 -3.52 4.42
CA SER A 199 -1.33 -4.48 3.72
C SER A 199 -1.51 -5.73 4.56
N GLY A 200 -2.67 -6.36 4.49
CA GLY A 200 -2.90 -7.58 5.26
C GLY A 200 -4.34 -8.02 5.26
N ASP A 201 -4.54 -9.23 5.77
CA ASP A 201 -5.82 -9.69 6.27
C ASP A 201 -6.06 -9.12 7.67
N MET A 202 -6.94 -8.12 7.74
CA MET A 202 -7.23 -7.44 9.00
C MET A 202 -8.29 -8.14 9.82
N ASN A 203 -8.95 -9.19 9.30
CA ASN A 203 -10.10 -9.83 9.95
C ASN A 203 -11.18 -8.85 10.45
N LEU A 204 -11.27 -7.67 9.81
CA LEU A 204 -12.21 -6.59 10.12
C LEU A 204 -12.84 -6.14 8.83
N ARG A 205 -14.14 -5.82 8.84
CA ARG A 205 -14.84 -5.31 7.65
C ARG A 205 -14.96 -3.80 7.70
N TYR A 206 -14.97 -3.18 6.52
CA TYR A 206 -15.42 -1.79 6.39
C TYR A 206 -16.91 -1.69 6.71
N GLN A 207 -17.27 -0.71 7.54
CA GLN A 207 -18.62 -0.59 8.10
C GLN A 207 -19.05 -1.84 8.91
N GLY A 208 -18.09 -2.65 9.36
CA GLY A 208 -18.31 -3.74 10.29
C GLY A 208 -18.41 -3.27 11.74
N SER A 209 -18.58 -4.23 12.65
CA SER A 209 -18.54 -4.01 14.10
C SER A 209 -17.61 -5.02 14.77
N PRO A 210 -16.34 -4.67 15.08
CA PRO A 210 -15.73 -3.36 14.88
C PRO A 210 -15.44 -3.00 13.41
N ASN A 211 -15.34 -1.70 13.11
CA ASN A 211 -15.07 -1.21 11.76
C ASN A 211 -13.56 -1.09 11.53
N VAL A 212 -13.05 -1.65 10.44
CA VAL A 212 -11.63 -1.50 10.06
C VAL A 212 -11.24 -0.02 9.84
N GLN A 213 -12.20 0.84 9.51
CA GLN A 213 -11.96 2.27 9.37
C GLN A 213 -11.50 2.91 10.69
N ASP A 214 -11.84 2.32 11.84
CA ASP A 214 -11.53 2.84 13.17
C ASP A 214 -10.06 2.64 13.59
N CYS A 215 -9.26 1.93 12.77
CA CYS A 215 -7.80 1.90 12.90
C CYS A 215 -7.07 2.73 11.84
N ASN A 216 -7.76 3.32 10.86
CA ASN A 216 -7.13 4.25 9.94
C ASN A 216 -6.62 5.49 10.68
N ARG A 217 -5.53 6.09 10.19
CA ARG A 217 -4.89 7.26 10.82
C ARG A 217 -4.94 8.47 9.89
N SER A 218 -4.86 9.66 10.47
CA SER A 218 -4.70 10.89 9.69
C SER A 218 -3.46 10.77 8.79
N GLY A 219 -3.55 11.30 7.57
CA GLY A 219 -2.52 11.15 6.54
C GLY A 219 -2.52 9.79 5.84
N PHE A 220 -3.50 8.92 6.11
CA PHE A 220 -3.69 7.65 5.39
C PHE A 220 -5.10 7.52 4.82
N TYR A 221 -5.22 6.87 3.67
CA TYR A 221 -6.48 6.33 3.17
C TYR A 221 -6.46 4.80 3.23
N ARG A 222 -7.65 4.19 3.16
CA ARG A 222 -7.85 2.75 3.16
C ARG A 222 -8.62 2.30 1.93
N LYS A 223 -8.22 1.18 1.34
CA LYS A 223 -8.96 0.44 0.30
C LYS A 223 -9.03 -1.03 0.67
N GLY A 224 -10.12 -1.70 0.33
CA GLY A 224 -10.33 -3.11 0.68
C GLY A 224 -11.10 -3.87 -0.37
N ASP A 225 -11.03 -5.19 -0.28
CA ASP A 225 -11.66 -6.15 -1.20
C ASP A 225 -13.18 -6.32 -0.98
N GLY A 226 -13.79 -5.49 -0.14
CA GLY A 226 -15.19 -5.63 0.31
C GLY A 226 -15.38 -6.62 1.46
N SER A 227 -14.30 -7.27 1.90
CA SER A 227 -14.27 -8.22 3.00
C SER A 227 -13.20 -7.79 4.02
N VAL A 228 -12.21 -8.63 4.31
CA VAL A 228 -11.25 -8.50 5.41
C VAL A 228 -9.84 -8.10 4.97
N GLN A 229 -9.55 -8.13 3.66
CA GLN A 229 -8.23 -7.73 3.17
C GLN A 229 -8.21 -6.23 2.85
N HIS A 230 -7.19 -5.56 3.37
CA HIS A 230 -7.07 -4.11 3.26
C HIS A 230 -5.66 -3.66 2.94
N VAL A 231 -5.61 -2.53 2.23
CA VAL A 231 -4.41 -1.71 2.05
C VAL A 231 -4.70 -0.34 2.64
N PHE A 232 -3.83 0.10 3.53
CA PHE A 232 -3.71 1.48 3.97
C PHE A 232 -2.49 2.10 3.30
N ALA A 233 -2.60 3.34 2.86
CA ALA A 233 -1.50 4.04 2.20
C ALA A 233 -1.49 5.51 2.59
N THR A 234 -0.31 6.09 2.71
CA THR A 234 -0.15 7.53 2.98
C THR A 234 -0.80 8.34 1.87
N THR A 235 -1.36 9.51 2.20
CA THR A 235 -2.00 10.40 1.22
C THR A 235 -1.02 11.07 0.26
N SER A 236 0.29 10.91 0.48
CA SER A 236 1.34 11.23 -0.52
C SER A 236 1.32 10.28 -1.73
N LEU A 237 0.69 9.11 -1.60
CA LEU A 237 0.43 8.20 -2.71
C LEU A 237 -0.97 8.49 -3.27
N THR A 238 -1.07 8.89 -4.53
CA THR A 238 -2.38 9.12 -5.14
C THR A 238 -3.02 7.77 -5.49
N PHE A 239 -4.22 7.51 -4.98
CA PHE A 239 -4.98 6.32 -5.33
C PHE A 239 -5.40 6.35 -6.81
N VAL A 240 -5.14 5.28 -7.54
CA VAL A 240 -5.55 5.12 -8.95
C VAL A 240 -6.69 4.12 -9.07
N SER A 241 -6.51 2.90 -8.56
CA SER A 241 -7.51 1.84 -8.68
C SER A 241 -7.35 0.75 -7.62
N GLY A 242 -8.42 -0.01 -7.40
CA GLY A 242 -8.41 -1.21 -6.57
C GLY A 242 -9.25 -2.29 -7.25
N ARG A 243 -8.76 -3.53 -7.29
CA ARG A 243 -9.51 -4.65 -7.85
C ARG A 243 -9.18 -5.97 -7.16
N SER A 244 -10.21 -6.82 -7.05
CA SER A 244 -10.06 -8.22 -6.65
C SER A 244 -9.71 -9.08 -7.85
N ILE A 245 -8.82 -10.04 -7.66
CA ILE A 245 -8.39 -11.02 -8.67
C ILE A 245 -8.74 -12.40 -8.12
N SER A 246 -9.45 -13.20 -8.92
CA SER A 246 -9.82 -14.56 -8.51
C SER A 246 -8.58 -15.43 -8.29
N MET A 247 -8.55 -16.10 -7.14
CA MET A 247 -7.57 -17.15 -6.82
C MET A 247 -8.03 -18.54 -7.29
N SER A 248 -9.03 -18.61 -8.18
CA SER A 248 -9.45 -19.87 -8.80
C SER A 248 -9.82 -20.98 -7.80
N GLY A 249 -10.28 -20.60 -6.60
CA GLY A 249 -10.66 -21.54 -5.54
C GLY A 249 -9.49 -22.23 -4.84
N THR A 250 -8.24 -21.82 -5.07
CA THR A 250 -7.07 -22.40 -4.37
C THR A 250 -6.87 -21.87 -2.94
N THR A 251 -7.59 -20.79 -2.62
CA THR A 251 -7.80 -20.18 -1.31
C THR A 251 -9.20 -19.56 -1.34
N ASP A 252 -9.81 -19.32 -0.17
CA ASP A 252 -11.09 -18.64 -0.02
C ASP A 252 -10.98 -17.11 -0.08
N HIS A 253 -9.76 -16.58 -0.10
CA HIS A 253 -9.51 -15.15 -0.28
C HIS A 253 -9.23 -14.80 -1.74
N PRO A 254 -9.80 -13.70 -2.29
CA PRO A 254 -9.31 -13.15 -3.53
C PRO A 254 -7.91 -12.56 -3.33
N ALA A 255 -7.16 -12.37 -4.41
CA ALA A 255 -6.03 -11.45 -4.37
C ALA A 255 -6.54 -10.01 -4.44
N TRP A 256 -6.03 -9.12 -3.60
CA TRP A 256 -6.42 -7.70 -3.59
C TRP A 256 -5.28 -6.81 -4.11
N LEU A 257 -5.51 -6.17 -5.25
CA LEU A 257 -4.52 -5.30 -5.91
C LEU A 257 -4.94 -3.84 -5.80
N VAL A 258 -4.08 -3.00 -5.23
CA VAL A 258 -4.23 -1.54 -5.22
C VAL A 258 -3.13 -0.90 -6.05
N THR A 259 -3.51 -0.01 -6.96
CA THR A 259 -2.58 0.79 -7.76
C THR A 259 -2.59 2.22 -7.27
N THR A 260 -1.39 2.78 -7.10
CA THR A 260 -1.16 4.14 -6.65
C THR A 260 -0.07 4.80 -7.48
N THR A 261 0.06 6.12 -7.41
CA THR A 261 1.19 6.86 -7.98
C THR A 261 1.92 7.68 -6.92
N MET A 262 3.24 7.72 -7.05
CA MET A 262 4.17 8.51 -6.25
C MET A 262 4.72 9.63 -7.14
N GLY A 263 4.48 10.88 -6.74
CA GLY A 263 4.94 12.09 -7.44
C GLY A 263 6.28 12.60 -6.94
#